data_AF-A0A370THQ2-F1
#
_entry.id   AF-A0A370THQ2-F1
#
_cell.length_a   1.000
_cell.length_b   1.000
_cell.length_c   1.000
_cell.angle_alpha   90.00
_cell.angle_beta   90.00
_cell.angle_gamma   90.00
#
_symmetry.space_group_name_H-M   'P 1'
#
loop_
_entity.id
_entity.type
_entity.pdbx_description
1 polymer ?
#
loop_
_entity_poly.entity_id
_entity_poly.type
_entity_poly.pdbx_seq_one_letter_code
_entity_poly.pdbx_strand_id
1 'polypeptide(L)'
;MPPSLPLLKKTITLDEALSQDENILQQLSYPEKRLDFFYYLFQHRAGIEAIVSFHLGVSKDVCKVAGEFSEWVHGSFNACIPVYINGPTKSLKNVFIRFPLPYKAGESQYPGNAEEKLRCEVATYIWMQSNCPDVPIPYLRGFGFSGGQTFTAAANAPLLSRIAWFLRQRVSWLFGCPIPCQYLIRQPPYKLEAGYLIVDCVDEGTMLSESWETQRHDLDRRTNLFRDLSRIILSLNRLPFPRIGSLTIDDRGVIDLINRPLTCELQQLENLDIPTDIPRDQTYSTTDTYFSDLLACHDNRMRYMPNSIHNTSDGQEQLSALTIMRALFPHFTNRNLRHGPFVLTLTDLHQSNIFVDSNWHITAIIDLEWACARPIEMQRPPYWLTSCSLDGLDGEDLVAYSNAHSEFMEAFEMEERSLGKGDIPYTRVMRKGWEIGAYWFFSALDCPDGLYNLYLTHIRPRFTKYEEAGGDFDRIMSAYWSTDTTEFIAAKVREKEEYSSQLRQRFTADVDEVMSGTSV
;
A
#
# COMPACT_ATOMS: atom_id res chain seq x y z
N MET A 1 26.12 -5.18 26.18
CA MET A 1 25.40 -4.42 25.13
C MET A 1 24.31 -3.61 25.82
N PRO A 2 23.97 -2.40 25.34
CA PRO A 2 22.81 -1.68 25.87
C PRO A 2 21.56 -2.56 25.72
N PRO A 3 20.59 -2.48 26.64
CA PRO A 3 19.35 -3.24 26.54
C PRO A 3 18.63 -2.86 25.24
N SER A 4 18.24 -3.87 24.47
CA SER A 4 17.48 -3.71 23.22
C SER A 4 16.22 -4.56 23.26
N LEU A 5 15.18 -4.08 22.61
CA LEU A 5 13.89 -4.75 22.52
C LEU A 5 13.60 -5.22 21.10
N PRO A 6 12.87 -6.34 20.92
CA PRO A 6 12.54 -6.85 19.60
C PRO A 6 11.43 -6.02 18.94
N LEU A 7 11.64 -5.68 17.67
CA LEU A 7 10.61 -5.30 16.72
C LEU A 7 10.38 -6.47 15.74
N LEU A 8 9.46 -6.34 14.78
CA LEU A 8 9.15 -7.41 13.84
C LEU A 8 10.33 -7.88 12.97
N LYS A 9 11.23 -6.96 12.60
CA LYS A 9 12.33 -7.23 11.64
C LYS A 9 13.73 -6.97 12.22
N LYS A 10 13.83 -6.26 13.33
CA LYS A 10 15.09 -5.81 13.94
C LYS A 10 14.94 -5.68 15.45
N THR A 11 16.03 -5.42 16.15
CA THR A 11 15.97 -4.94 17.54
C THR A 11 16.20 -3.43 17.54
N ILE A 12 15.78 -2.77 18.63
CA ILE A 12 15.97 -1.33 18.80
C ILE A 12 16.43 -1.03 20.22
N THR A 13 17.38 -0.10 20.35
CA THR A 13 17.85 0.43 21.64
C THR A 13 16.99 1.61 22.09
N LEU A 14 17.07 1.97 23.37
CA LEU A 14 16.32 3.13 23.89
C LEU A 14 16.72 4.44 23.20
N ASP A 15 18.02 4.64 22.95
CA ASP A 15 18.51 5.87 22.32
C ASP A 15 17.99 6.01 20.89
N GLU A 16 18.01 4.91 20.12
CA GLU A 16 17.37 4.87 18.81
C GLU A 16 15.87 5.10 18.91
N ALA A 17 15.18 4.45 19.87
CA ALA A 17 13.73 4.61 20.02
C ALA A 17 13.31 6.06 20.33
N LEU A 18 14.12 6.79 21.09
CA LEU A 18 13.87 8.20 21.44
C LEU A 18 14.19 9.17 20.30
N SER A 19 14.96 8.76 19.31
CA SER A 19 15.34 9.58 18.15
C SER A 19 14.47 9.34 16.92
N GLN A 20 13.52 8.40 16.96
CA GLN A 20 12.64 8.07 15.84
C GLN A 20 11.34 8.88 15.90
N ASP A 21 10.84 9.25 14.72
CA ASP A 21 9.57 9.95 14.58
C ASP A 21 8.39 8.96 14.56
N GLU A 22 8.67 7.67 14.32
CA GLU A 22 7.70 6.60 14.37
C GLU A 22 7.23 6.30 15.81
N ASN A 23 5.99 5.82 15.97
CA ASN A 23 5.48 5.34 17.25
C ASN A 23 6.07 3.95 17.61
N ILE A 24 7.27 3.97 18.20
CA ILE A 24 8.01 2.79 18.62
C ILE A 24 7.27 1.97 19.68
N LEU A 25 6.54 2.60 20.62
CA LEU A 25 5.74 1.87 21.63
C LEU A 25 4.75 0.91 20.96
N GLN A 26 4.11 1.37 19.90
CA GLN A 26 3.22 0.52 19.14
C GLN A 26 3.96 -0.58 18.39
N GLN A 27 5.12 -0.27 17.79
CA GLN A 27 5.90 -1.29 17.09
C GLN A 27 6.39 -2.41 18.01
N LEU A 28 6.73 -2.07 19.26
CA LEU A 28 7.09 -3.03 20.31
C LEU A 28 5.94 -3.98 20.67
N SER A 29 4.68 -3.63 20.37
CA SER A 29 3.53 -4.52 20.57
C SER A 29 3.36 -5.57 19.46
N TYR A 30 3.96 -5.37 18.28
CA TYR A 30 3.73 -6.24 17.13
C TYR A 30 4.30 -7.66 17.24
N PRO A 31 5.48 -7.91 17.84
CA PRO A 31 6.00 -9.27 17.97
C PRO A 31 5.06 -10.24 18.69
N GLU A 32 4.47 -9.81 19.80
CA GLU A 32 3.51 -10.60 20.58
C GLU A 32 2.22 -10.85 19.77
N LYS A 33 1.62 -9.78 19.22
CA LYS A 33 0.42 -9.90 18.37
C LYS A 33 0.63 -10.78 17.13
N ARG A 34 1.84 -10.76 16.57
CA ARG A 34 2.24 -11.65 15.48
C ARG A 34 2.27 -13.09 15.97
N LEU A 35 2.89 -13.37 17.11
CA LEU A 35 2.95 -14.71 17.68
C LEU A 35 1.55 -15.27 17.89
N ASP A 36 0.64 -14.50 18.49
CA ASP A 36 -0.75 -14.88 18.71
C ASP A 36 -1.48 -15.24 17.42
N PHE A 37 -1.38 -14.36 16.41
CA PHE A 37 -2.07 -14.56 15.14
C PHE A 37 -1.51 -15.77 14.36
N PHE A 38 -0.20 -15.93 14.33
CA PHE A 38 0.42 -17.08 13.67
C PHE A 38 0.15 -18.39 14.41
N TYR A 39 0.10 -18.37 15.74
CA TYR A 39 -0.31 -19.52 16.55
C TYR A 39 -1.76 -19.92 16.23
N TYR A 40 -2.67 -18.95 16.12
CA TYR A 40 -4.04 -19.20 15.64
C TYR A 40 -4.03 -19.89 14.26
N LEU A 41 -3.30 -19.35 13.27
CA LEU A 41 -3.22 -19.95 11.94
C LEU A 41 -2.65 -21.37 11.98
N PHE A 42 -1.64 -21.62 12.81
CA PHE A 42 -1.03 -22.94 13.00
C PHE A 42 -1.99 -23.97 13.61
N GLN A 43 -2.80 -23.57 14.60
CA GLN A 43 -3.86 -24.41 15.17
C GLN A 43 -4.91 -24.78 14.11
N HIS A 44 -5.17 -23.88 13.15
CA HIS A 44 -6.20 -24.04 12.13
C HIS A 44 -5.69 -24.61 10.80
N ARG A 45 -4.43 -25.09 10.73
CA ARG A 45 -3.80 -25.61 9.49
C ARG A 45 -4.61 -26.68 8.76
N ALA A 46 -5.26 -27.61 9.49
CA ALA A 46 -6.08 -28.66 8.87
C ALA A 46 -7.37 -28.11 8.24
N GLY A 47 -7.87 -26.97 8.74
CA GLY A 47 -8.95 -26.20 8.15
C GLY A 47 -8.49 -25.43 6.92
N ILE A 48 -7.29 -24.86 6.96
CA ILE A 48 -6.63 -24.21 5.81
C ILE A 48 -6.48 -25.20 4.64
N GLU A 49 -5.98 -26.43 4.88
CA GLU A 49 -5.92 -27.49 3.86
C GLU A 49 -7.30 -27.82 3.26
N ALA A 50 -8.34 -27.85 4.11
CA ALA A 50 -9.70 -28.12 3.65
C ALA A 50 -10.26 -26.97 2.79
N ILE A 51 -9.95 -25.72 3.15
CA ILE A 51 -10.34 -24.52 2.41
C ILE A 51 -9.65 -24.48 1.04
N VAL A 52 -8.34 -24.72 0.99
CA VAL A 52 -7.58 -24.70 -0.27
C VAL A 52 -8.05 -25.84 -1.18
N SER A 53 -8.18 -27.06 -0.66
CA SER A 53 -8.66 -28.19 -1.47
C SER A 53 -10.07 -27.95 -2.02
N PHE A 54 -10.95 -27.31 -1.24
CA PHE A 54 -12.29 -26.92 -1.67
C PHE A 54 -12.32 -25.88 -2.81
N HIS A 55 -11.44 -24.88 -2.76
CA HIS A 55 -11.34 -23.84 -3.80
C HIS A 55 -10.67 -24.34 -5.07
N LEU A 56 -9.77 -25.32 -4.96
CA LEU A 56 -9.09 -25.92 -6.10
C LEU A 56 -9.84 -27.12 -6.69
N GLY A 57 -10.86 -27.64 -6.00
CA GLY A 57 -11.63 -28.79 -6.45
C GLY A 57 -10.82 -30.10 -6.43
N VAL A 58 -9.85 -30.21 -5.52
CA VAL A 58 -8.96 -31.38 -5.38
C VAL A 58 -9.24 -32.12 -4.06
N SER A 59 -8.72 -33.35 -3.93
CA SER A 59 -8.82 -34.09 -2.66
C SER A 59 -8.06 -33.35 -1.54
N LYS A 60 -8.57 -33.40 -0.32
CA LYS A 60 -7.86 -32.86 0.84
C LYS A 60 -6.51 -33.55 1.05
N ASP A 61 -6.39 -34.84 0.72
CA ASP A 61 -5.18 -35.62 0.96
C ASP A 61 -3.96 -35.13 0.17
N VAL A 62 -4.20 -34.44 -0.95
CA VAL A 62 -3.13 -33.89 -1.80
C VAL A 62 -2.74 -32.47 -1.43
N CYS A 63 -3.51 -31.78 -0.57
CA CYS A 63 -3.20 -30.43 -0.11
C CYS A 63 -2.50 -30.48 1.24
N LYS A 64 -1.27 -29.94 1.30
CA LYS A 64 -0.48 -29.86 2.52
C LYS A 64 0.01 -28.44 2.75
N VAL A 65 -0.39 -27.87 3.88
CA VAL A 65 0.20 -26.62 4.36
C VAL A 65 1.66 -26.88 4.70
N ALA A 66 2.52 -25.92 4.37
CA ALA A 66 3.95 -25.98 4.73
C ALA A 66 4.12 -26.31 6.22
N GLY A 67 4.87 -27.38 6.50
CA GLY A 67 4.98 -27.95 7.85
C GLY A 67 5.93 -27.14 8.74
N GLU A 68 6.97 -26.54 8.14
CA GLU A 68 7.90 -25.70 8.86
C GLU A 68 7.42 -24.25 8.89
N PHE A 69 7.46 -23.66 10.08
CA PHE A 69 7.06 -22.26 10.29
C PHE A 69 8.02 -21.27 9.60
N SER A 70 9.26 -21.69 9.32
CA SER A 70 10.25 -20.96 8.53
C SER A 70 9.79 -20.69 7.10
N GLU A 71 8.93 -21.55 6.54
CA GLU A 71 8.37 -21.38 5.19
C GLU A 71 7.19 -20.40 5.16
N TRP A 72 6.65 -20.02 6.33
CA TRP A 72 5.53 -19.10 6.41
C TRP A 72 6.06 -17.68 6.31
N VAL A 73 5.82 -17.08 5.15
CA VAL A 73 6.30 -15.73 4.85
C VAL A 73 5.30 -14.71 5.38
N HIS A 74 5.77 -13.52 5.74
CA HIS A 74 4.89 -12.39 5.98
C HIS A 74 5.41 -11.15 5.27
N GLY A 75 4.49 -10.43 4.64
CA GLY A 75 4.74 -9.07 4.18
C GLY A 75 4.56 -8.07 5.30
N SER A 76 4.37 -6.81 4.92
CA SER A 76 4.02 -5.73 5.85
C SER A 76 2.60 -5.84 6.38
N PHE A 77 1.67 -6.40 5.58
CA PHE A 77 0.24 -6.45 5.91
C PHE A 77 -0.43 -7.82 5.72
N ASN A 78 0.29 -8.85 5.24
CA ASN A 78 -0.27 -10.19 5.11
C ASN A 78 0.66 -11.28 5.66
N ALA A 79 0.06 -12.32 6.24
CA ALA A 79 0.70 -13.62 6.38
C ALA A 79 0.43 -14.45 5.11
N CYS A 80 1.48 -15.03 4.54
CA CYS A 80 1.45 -15.82 3.30
C CYS A 80 1.91 -17.25 3.62
N ILE A 81 0.98 -18.20 3.56
CA ILE A 81 1.25 -19.60 3.90
C ILE A 81 1.29 -20.42 2.60
N PRO A 82 2.43 -21.05 2.26
CA PRO A 82 2.50 -21.97 1.13
C PRO A 82 1.64 -23.20 1.38
N VAL A 83 0.91 -23.63 0.36
CA VAL A 83 0.16 -24.89 0.33
C VAL A 83 0.57 -25.70 -0.88
N TYR A 84 1.22 -26.82 -0.60
CA TYR A 84 1.74 -27.75 -1.59
C TYR A 84 0.64 -28.69 -2.08
N ILE A 85 0.58 -28.90 -3.40
CA ILE A 85 -0.43 -29.74 -4.03
C ILE A 85 0.25 -30.96 -4.66
N ASN A 86 0.26 -32.07 -3.93
CA ASN A 86 0.88 -33.32 -4.36
C ASN A 86 -0.12 -34.17 -5.16
N GLY A 87 -0.45 -33.72 -6.37
CA GLY A 87 -1.38 -34.40 -7.29
C GLY A 87 -0.70 -35.30 -8.33
N PRO A 88 -1.40 -36.30 -8.89
CA PRO A 88 -0.89 -37.14 -9.99
C PRO A 88 -0.73 -36.37 -11.32
N THR A 89 -1.32 -35.19 -11.45
CA THR A 89 -1.24 -34.31 -12.62
C THR A 89 -0.22 -33.18 -12.37
N LYS A 90 0.85 -33.13 -13.17
CA LYS A 90 1.91 -32.10 -13.13
C LYS A 90 1.45 -30.65 -13.38
N SER A 91 0.15 -30.40 -13.56
CA SER A 91 -0.40 -29.09 -13.96
C SER A 91 -0.95 -28.23 -12.83
N LEU A 92 -1.02 -28.75 -11.60
CA LEU A 92 -1.51 -27.98 -10.44
C LEU A 92 -0.33 -27.23 -9.82
N LYS A 93 -0.30 -25.90 -9.98
CA LYS A 93 0.68 -25.02 -9.31
C LYS A 93 0.42 -25.02 -7.80
N ASN A 94 1.49 -24.91 -7.02
CA ASN A 94 1.38 -24.60 -5.60
C ASN A 94 0.70 -23.23 -5.44
N VAL A 95 0.07 -23.02 -4.28
CA VAL A 95 -0.63 -21.77 -4.00
C VAL A 95 -0.17 -21.17 -2.70
N PHE A 96 -0.30 -19.85 -2.59
CA PHE A 96 -0.28 -19.15 -1.32
C PHE A 96 -1.71 -18.87 -0.89
N ILE A 97 -2.03 -19.20 0.37
CA ILE A 97 -3.16 -18.60 1.06
C ILE A 97 -2.64 -17.42 1.88
N ARG A 98 -3.28 -16.27 1.68
CA ARG A 98 -2.86 -14.98 2.24
C ARG A 98 -3.94 -14.47 3.20
N PHE A 99 -3.51 -14.03 4.37
CA PHE A 99 -4.35 -13.50 5.43
C PHE A 99 -3.93 -12.07 5.78
N PRO A 100 -4.83 -11.09 5.77
CA PRO A 100 -4.53 -9.77 6.31
C PRO A 100 -4.07 -9.87 7.76
N LEU A 101 -3.07 -9.08 8.15
CA LEU A 101 -2.55 -9.01 9.52
C LEU A 101 -3.39 -8.02 10.34
N PRO A 102 -4.26 -8.47 11.26
CA PRO A 102 -5.20 -7.57 11.95
C PRO A 102 -4.48 -6.47 12.75
N TYR A 103 -3.34 -6.81 13.35
CA TYR A 103 -2.50 -5.91 14.14
C TYR A 103 -1.69 -4.91 13.31
N LYS A 104 -1.69 -5.03 11.97
CA LYS A 104 -1.10 -4.06 11.04
C LYS A 104 -2.14 -3.27 10.26
N ALA A 105 -3.36 -3.80 10.16
CA ALA A 105 -4.49 -3.12 9.54
C ALA A 105 -5.21 -2.16 10.50
N GLY A 106 -4.90 -2.17 11.80
CA GLY A 106 -5.63 -1.38 12.80
C GLY A 106 -6.99 -1.97 13.16
N GLU A 107 -7.18 -3.29 13.02
CA GLU A 107 -8.49 -3.94 13.22
C GLU A 107 -9.04 -3.73 14.64
N SER A 108 -8.19 -3.63 15.65
CA SER A 108 -8.60 -3.38 17.04
C SER A 108 -9.15 -1.96 17.27
N GLN A 109 -8.60 -0.96 16.58
CA GLN A 109 -8.98 0.45 16.71
C GLN A 109 -10.14 0.77 15.77
N TYR A 110 -10.09 0.23 14.55
CA TYR A 110 -11.05 0.46 13.47
C TYR A 110 -11.55 -0.89 12.90
N PRO A 111 -12.54 -1.53 13.57
CA PRO A 111 -13.07 -2.82 13.11
C PRO A 111 -13.58 -2.79 11.67
N GLY A 112 -13.27 -3.83 10.90
CA GLY A 112 -13.56 -3.98 9.48
C GLY A 112 -12.42 -3.56 8.55
N ASN A 113 -11.32 -3.04 9.07
CA ASN A 113 -10.16 -2.59 8.30
C ASN A 113 -9.46 -3.74 7.55
N ALA A 114 -9.29 -4.89 8.20
CA ALA A 114 -8.73 -6.08 7.56
C ALA A 114 -9.63 -6.58 6.41
N GLU A 115 -10.95 -6.46 6.57
CA GLU A 115 -11.92 -6.85 5.54
C GLU A 115 -12.00 -5.83 4.39
N GLU A 116 -11.98 -4.53 4.69
CA GLU A 116 -11.91 -3.45 3.68
C GLU A 116 -10.72 -3.66 2.74
N LYS A 117 -9.53 -3.83 3.32
CA LYS A 117 -8.29 -4.15 2.60
C LYS A 117 -8.44 -5.39 1.72
N LEU A 118 -8.95 -6.50 2.30
CA LEU A 118 -9.11 -7.75 1.58
C LEU A 118 -10.08 -7.63 0.39
N ARG A 119 -11.20 -6.93 0.58
CA ARG A 119 -12.18 -6.67 -0.50
C ARG A 119 -11.56 -5.84 -1.62
N CYS A 120 -10.76 -4.82 -1.28
CA CYS A 120 -10.04 -4.03 -2.28
C CYS A 120 -9.03 -4.87 -3.08
N GLU A 121 -8.20 -5.67 -2.41
CA GLU A 121 -7.22 -6.53 -3.08
C GLU A 121 -7.89 -7.54 -4.03
N VAL A 122 -8.95 -8.21 -3.56
CA VAL A 122 -9.72 -9.16 -4.36
C VAL A 122 -10.36 -8.48 -5.58
N ALA A 123 -11.00 -7.32 -5.38
CA ALA A 123 -11.63 -6.59 -6.47
C ALA A 123 -10.61 -6.15 -7.53
N THR A 124 -9.42 -5.70 -7.10
CA THR A 124 -8.30 -5.35 -7.98
C THR A 124 -7.83 -6.55 -8.80
N TYR A 125 -7.61 -7.72 -8.18
CA TYR A 125 -7.25 -8.94 -8.91
C TYR A 125 -8.27 -9.26 -10.01
N ILE A 126 -9.56 -9.28 -9.67
CA ILE A 126 -10.62 -9.66 -10.62
C ILE A 126 -10.72 -8.64 -11.76
N TRP A 127 -10.62 -7.34 -11.44
CA TRP A 127 -10.68 -6.28 -12.43
C TRP A 127 -9.49 -6.34 -13.39
N MET A 128 -8.27 -6.48 -12.87
CA MET A 128 -7.05 -6.56 -13.69
C MET A 128 -7.06 -7.81 -14.57
N GLN A 129 -7.45 -8.98 -14.04
CA GLN A 129 -7.58 -10.20 -14.84
C GLN A 129 -8.54 -10.05 -16.04
N SER A 130 -9.54 -9.18 -15.92
CA SER A 130 -10.56 -8.97 -16.96
C SER A 130 -10.21 -7.85 -17.93
N ASN A 131 -9.55 -6.78 -17.45
CA ASN A 131 -9.36 -5.54 -18.20
C ASN A 131 -7.91 -5.28 -18.62
N CYS A 132 -6.94 -5.88 -17.93
CA CYS A 132 -5.50 -5.74 -18.16
C CYS A 132 -4.82 -7.12 -18.25
N PRO A 133 -5.27 -8.03 -19.15
CA PRO A 133 -4.74 -9.38 -19.23
C PRO A 133 -3.27 -9.46 -19.67
N ASP A 134 -2.72 -8.36 -20.19
CA ASP A 134 -1.31 -8.19 -20.53
C ASP A 134 -0.42 -7.82 -19.33
N VAL A 135 -1.01 -7.43 -18.19
CA VAL A 135 -0.25 -7.20 -16.96
C VAL A 135 -0.08 -8.53 -16.24
N PRO A 136 1.16 -9.02 -16.04
CA PRO A 136 1.38 -10.33 -15.44
C PRO A 136 1.12 -10.27 -13.93
N ILE A 137 0.05 -10.91 -13.48
CA ILE A 137 -0.29 -11.06 -12.05
C ILE A 137 -0.62 -12.53 -11.73
N PRO A 138 -0.36 -13.02 -10.51
CA PRO A 138 -0.76 -14.35 -10.09
C PRO A 138 -2.27 -14.57 -10.26
N TYR A 139 -2.67 -15.80 -10.55
CA TYR A 139 -4.08 -16.11 -10.69
C TYR A 139 -4.76 -16.22 -9.32
N LEU A 140 -5.77 -15.40 -9.07
CA LEU A 140 -6.66 -15.56 -7.93
C LEU A 140 -7.49 -16.85 -8.09
N ARG A 141 -7.39 -17.78 -7.13
CA ARG A 141 -8.06 -19.09 -7.16
C ARG A 141 -9.33 -19.12 -6.34
N GLY A 142 -9.41 -18.31 -5.30
CA GLY A 142 -10.58 -18.15 -4.46
C GLY A 142 -10.29 -17.26 -3.27
N PHE A 143 -11.33 -16.86 -2.56
CA PHE A 143 -11.23 -16.00 -1.38
C PHE A 143 -12.40 -16.22 -0.44
N GLY A 144 -12.29 -15.71 0.78
CA GLY A 144 -13.33 -15.76 1.79
C GLY A 144 -13.23 -14.59 2.76
N PHE A 145 -14.37 -14.16 3.28
CA PHE A 145 -14.48 -13.08 4.27
C PHE A 145 -14.76 -13.64 5.66
N SER A 146 -14.51 -12.83 6.69
CA SER A 146 -14.65 -13.19 8.11
C SER A 146 -16.03 -13.75 8.47
N GLY A 147 -17.10 -13.30 7.79
CA GLY A 147 -18.47 -13.80 7.93
C GLY A 147 -18.74 -15.22 7.38
N GLY A 148 -17.73 -15.91 6.86
CA GLY A 148 -17.83 -17.28 6.32
C GLY A 148 -18.39 -17.36 4.89
N GLN A 149 -18.62 -16.22 4.23
CA GLN A 149 -18.90 -16.19 2.80
C GLN A 149 -17.62 -16.49 2.01
N THR A 150 -17.70 -17.40 1.05
CA THR A 150 -16.54 -17.78 0.22
C THR A 150 -16.87 -17.81 -1.26
N PHE A 151 -15.87 -17.46 -2.05
CA PHE A 151 -15.98 -17.26 -3.49
C PHE A 151 -14.92 -18.12 -4.20
N THR A 152 -15.38 -19.13 -4.94
CA THR A 152 -14.50 -20.05 -5.67
C THR A 152 -14.50 -19.72 -7.15
N ALA A 153 -13.33 -19.75 -7.79
CA ALA A 153 -13.23 -19.55 -9.24
C ALA A 153 -14.15 -20.54 -10.00
N ALA A 154 -14.93 -20.05 -10.97
CA ALA A 154 -15.89 -20.87 -11.69
C ALA A 154 -15.29 -22.11 -12.37
N ALA A 155 -14.01 -22.06 -12.78
CA ALA A 155 -13.30 -23.18 -13.37
C ALA A 155 -13.19 -24.40 -12.42
N ASN A 156 -13.12 -24.16 -11.11
CA ASN A 156 -12.87 -25.20 -10.10
C ASN A 156 -14.16 -25.68 -9.42
N ALA A 157 -15.32 -25.14 -9.80
CA ALA A 157 -16.60 -25.49 -9.20
C ALA A 157 -17.30 -26.66 -9.90
N PRO A 158 -18.19 -27.38 -9.20
CA PRO A 158 -18.98 -28.46 -9.79
C PRO A 158 -19.81 -28.00 -11.00
N LEU A 159 -20.02 -28.90 -11.96
CA LEU A 159 -20.69 -28.60 -13.23
C LEU A 159 -22.07 -27.94 -13.04
N LEU A 160 -22.88 -28.44 -12.10
CA LEU A 160 -24.21 -27.88 -11.81
C LEU A 160 -24.14 -26.43 -11.31
N SER A 161 -23.16 -26.12 -10.46
CA SER A 161 -22.95 -24.76 -9.94
C SER A 161 -22.50 -23.81 -11.06
N ARG A 162 -21.68 -24.30 -12.00
CA ARG A 162 -21.26 -23.54 -13.19
C ARG A 162 -22.44 -23.24 -14.11
N ILE A 163 -23.32 -24.22 -14.35
CA ILE A 163 -24.53 -24.03 -15.16
C ILE A 163 -25.46 -23.01 -14.50
N ALA A 164 -25.73 -23.15 -13.20
CA ALA A 164 -26.59 -22.23 -12.46
C ALA A 164 -26.06 -20.79 -12.50
N TRP A 165 -24.75 -20.61 -12.37
CA TRP A 165 -24.11 -19.29 -12.48
C TRP A 165 -24.18 -18.71 -13.89
N PHE A 166 -23.96 -19.51 -14.93
CA PHE A 166 -24.09 -19.05 -16.31
C PHE A 166 -25.52 -18.57 -16.59
N LEU A 167 -26.53 -19.31 -16.12
CA LEU A 167 -27.93 -18.90 -16.19
C LEU A 167 -28.18 -17.59 -15.42
N ARG A 168 -27.65 -17.46 -14.20
CA ARG A 168 -27.76 -16.23 -13.39
C ARG A 168 -27.14 -15.03 -14.09
N GLN A 169 -25.97 -15.18 -14.70
CA GLN A 169 -25.34 -14.11 -15.48
C GLN A 169 -26.19 -13.70 -16.68
N ARG A 170 -26.72 -14.67 -17.44
CA ARG A 170 -27.59 -14.39 -18.60
C ARG A 170 -28.88 -13.69 -18.21
N VAL A 171 -29.50 -14.11 -17.10
CA VAL A 171 -30.69 -13.45 -16.55
C VAL A 171 -30.36 -12.03 -16.10
N SER A 172 -29.28 -11.83 -15.34
CA SER A 172 -28.88 -10.49 -14.86
C SER A 172 -28.62 -9.53 -16.02
N TRP A 173 -27.91 -10.01 -17.05
CA TRP A 173 -27.70 -9.26 -18.28
C TRP A 173 -29.00 -8.91 -19.00
N LEU A 174 -29.96 -9.84 -19.11
CA LEU A 174 -31.26 -9.62 -19.75
C LEU A 174 -32.11 -8.55 -19.04
N PHE A 175 -31.98 -8.43 -17.72
CA PHE A 175 -32.72 -7.48 -16.90
C PHE A 175 -31.94 -6.18 -16.59
N GLY A 176 -30.74 -6.01 -17.14
CA GLY A 176 -29.90 -4.82 -16.88
C GLY A 176 -29.39 -4.72 -15.44
N CYS A 177 -29.37 -5.83 -14.70
CA CYS A 177 -28.82 -5.89 -13.35
C CYS A 177 -27.29 -5.96 -13.38
N PRO A 178 -26.59 -5.48 -12.32
CA PRO A 178 -25.15 -5.67 -12.17
C PRO A 178 -24.77 -7.14 -12.28
N ILE A 179 -23.73 -7.44 -13.06
CA ILE A 179 -23.29 -8.81 -13.33
C ILE A 179 -22.28 -9.21 -12.24
N PRO A 180 -22.55 -10.26 -11.44
CA PRO A 180 -21.58 -10.78 -10.49
C PRO A 180 -20.32 -11.29 -11.20
N CYS A 181 -19.19 -11.20 -10.51
CA CYS A 181 -17.90 -11.65 -11.00
C CYS A 181 -17.85 -13.15 -11.34
N GLN A 182 -16.71 -13.58 -11.88
CA GLN A 182 -16.44 -14.97 -12.27
C GLN A 182 -16.23 -15.95 -11.12
N TYR A 183 -16.55 -15.55 -9.89
CA TYR A 183 -16.41 -16.36 -8.69
C TYR A 183 -17.78 -16.70 -8.12
N LEU A 184 -17.93 -17.96 -7.72
CA LEU A 184 -19.16 -18.55 -7.23
C LEU A 184 -19.21 -18.48 -5.71
N ILE A 185 -20.29 -17.92 -5.17
CA ILE A 185 -20.59 -17.99 -3.75
C ILE A 185 -20.86 -19.44 -3.38
N ARG A 186 -20.11 -19.97 -2.40
CA ARG A 186 -20.27 -21.33 -1.87
C ARG A 186 -20.12 -21.35 -0.36
N GLN A 187 -20.70 -22.36 0.27
CA GLN A 187 -20.52 -22.61 1.70
C GLN A 187 -19.19 -23.35 1.92
N PRO A 188 -18.28 -22.81 2.76
CA PRO A 188 -16.99 -23.43 2.96
C PRO A 188 -17.08 -24.68 3.84
N PRO A 189 -16.13 -25.62 3.71
CA PRO A 189 -16.05 -26.81 4.56
C PRO A 189 -15.59 -26.49 5.99
N TYR A 190 -15.01 -25.29 6.18
CA TYR A 190 -14.42 -24.85 7.43
C TYR A 190 -14.55 -23.33 7.53
N LYS A 191 -14.86 -22.81 8.71
CA LYS A 191 -14.99 -21.38 8.96
C LYS A 191 -13.74 -20.89 9.70
N LEU A 192 -13.04 -19.94 9.09
CA LEU A 192 -11.97 -19.18 9.73
C LEU A 192 -12.53 -17.84 10.18
N GLU A 193 -12.04 -17.32 11.30
CA GLU A 193 -12.36 -15.97 11.77
C GLU A 193 -11.69 -14.92 10.87
N ALA A 194 -10.48 -15.21 10.38
CA ALA A 194 -9.75 -14.36 9.46
C ALA A 194 -10.21 -14.58 8.00
N GLY A 195 -10.45 -13.47 7.29
CA GLY A 195 -10.61 -13.48 5.84
C GLY A 195 -9.31 -13.89 5.14
N TYR A 196 -9.42 -14.39 3.92
CA TYR A 196 -8.30 -14.90 3.14
C TYR A 196 -8.49 -14.77 1.64
N LEU A 197 -7.38 -14.79 0.90
CA LEU A 197 -7.37 -15.01 -0.54
C LEU A 197 -6.34 -16.11 -0.90
N ILE A 198 -6.57 -16.80 -2.00
CA ILE A 198 -5.71 -17.88 -2.49
C ILE A 198 -5.22 -17.49 -3.87
N VAL A 199 -3.91 -17.42 -4.07
CA VAL A 199 -3.27 -17.06 -5.34
C VAL A 199 -2.23 -18.10 -5.71
N ASP A 200 -1.96 -18.24 -7.00
CA ASP A 200 -0.88 -19.08 -7.49
C ASP A 200 0.48 -18.63 -6.93
N CYS A 201 1.36 -19.60 -6.66
CA CYS A 201 2.79 -19.31 -6.50
C CYS A 201 3.37 -18.78 -7.81
N VAL A 202 4.23 -17.77 -7.70
CA VAL A 202 5.02 -17.28 -8.84
C VAL A 202 6.23 -18.20 -8.98
N ASP A 203 6.21 -19.03 -10.02
CA ASP A 203 7.30 -19.99 -10.30
C ASP A 203 8.32 -19.43 -11.31
N GLU A 204 7.99 -18.33 -11.98
CA GLU A 204 8.75 -17.75 -13.09
C GLU A 204 9.48 -16.48 -12.64
N GLY A 205 10.81 -16.52 -12.62
CA GLY A 205 11.65 -15.39 -12.22
C GLY A 205 11.95 -15.34 -10.72
N THR A 206 12.64 -14.27 -10.30
CA THR A 206 12.95 -13.98 -8.89
C THR A 206 12.52 -12.56 -8.54
N MET A 207 12.39 -12.23 -7.25
CA MET A 207 12.05 -10.88 -6.84
C MET A 207 13.14 -9.90 -7.30
N LEU A 208 12.74 -8.77 -7.89
CA LEU A 208 13.68 -7.74 -8.38
C LEU A 208 14.60 -7.28 -7.24
N SER A 209 14.08 -7.18 -6.01
CA SER A 209 14.88 -6.79 -4.83
C SER A 209 16.08 -7.68 -4.54
N GLU A 210 16.07 -8.96 -4.97
CA GLU A 210 17.21 -9.87 -4.76
C GLU A 210 18.43 -9.52 -5.64
N SER A 211 18.18 -8.96 -6.82
CA SER A 211 19.24 -8.63 -7.80
C SER A 211 19.44 -7.13 -7.99
N TRP A 212 18.54 -6.29 -7.46
CA TRP A 212 18.50 -4.85 -7.69
C TRP A 212 19.84 -4.15 -7.43
N GLU A 213 20.38 -4.24 -6.21
CA GLU A 213 21.60 -3.48 -5.86
C GLU A 213 22.82 -3.90 -6.67
N THR A 214 22.91 -5.17 -7.06
CA THR A 214 24.06 -5.68 -7.80
C THR A 214 23.96 -5.43 -9.30
N GLN A 215 22.75 -5.26 -9.84
CA GLN A 215 22.52 -5.20 -11.29
C GLN A 215 21.87 -3.89 -11.78
N ARG A 216 21.47 -2.95 -10.91
CA ARG A 216 20.87 -1.66 -11.32
C ARG A 216 21.79 -0.72 -12.09
N HIS A 217 23.06 -1.07 -12.26
CA HIS A 217 23.99 -0.34 -13.10
C HIS A 217 24.11 -0.92 -14.51
N ASP A 218 23.51 -2.09 -14.76
CA ASP A 218 23.39 -2.69 -16.09
C ASP A 218 22.30 -1.98 -16.90
N LEU A 219 22.73 -1.39 -18.02
CA LEU A 219 21.87 -0.58 -18.88
C LEU A 219 20.80 -1.40 -19.60
N ASP A 220 21.13 -2.60 -20.06
CA ASP A 220 20.20 -3.44 -20.84
C ASP A 220 19.07 -3.94 -19.93
N ARG A 221 19.42 -4.39 -18.73
CA ARG A 221 18.44 -4.82 -17.72
C ARG A 221 17.50 -3.70 -17.33
N ARG A 222 18.03 -2.52 -17.03
CA ARG A 222 17.21 -1.33 -16.70
C ARG A 222 16.30 -0.94 -17.85
N THR A 223 16.81 -0.94 -19.07
CA THR A 223 16.03 -0.60 -20.26
C THR A 223 14.84 -1.55 -20.40
N ASN A 224 15.06 -2.86 -20.23
CA ASN A 224 13.98 -3.85 -20.27
C ASN A 224 12.94 -3.60 -19.18
N LEU A 225 13.40 -3.40 -17.93
CA LEU A 225 12.53 -3.13 -16.79
C LEU A 225 11.67 -1.88 -17.02
N PHE A 226 12.27 -0.77 -17.46
CA PHE A 226 11.56 0.49 -17.66
C PHE A 226 10.52 0.40 -18.77
N ARG A 227 10.83 -0.36 -19.84
CA ARG A 227 9.85 -0.64 -20.90
C ARG A 227 8.68 -1.45 -20.40
N ASP A 228 8.92 -2.51 -19.63
CA ASP A 228 7.85 -3.35 -19.12
C ASP A 228 6.99 -2.62 -18.07
N LEU A 229 7.61 -1.86 -17.15
CA LEU A 229 6.90 -0.97 -16.24
C LEU A 229 6.03 0.04 -16.99
N SER A 230 6.57 0.64 -18.05
CA SER A 230 5.83 1.59 -18.89
C SER A 230 4.61 0.94 -19.54
N ARG A 231 4.76 -0.26 -20.11
CA ARG A 231 3.63 -1.01 -20.69
C ARG A 231 2.56 -1.34 -19.65
N ILE A 232 2.97 -1.73 -18.45
CA ILE A 232 2.06 -2.04 -17.35
C ILE A 232 1.27 -0.79 -16.94
N ILE A 233 1.95 0.32 -16.67
CA ILE A 233 1.29 1.59 -16.31
C ILE A 233 0.33 2.02 -17.42
N LEU A 234 0.77 1.96 -18.68
CA LEU A 234 -0.08 2.30 -19.83
C LEU A 234 -1.28 1.37 -19.95
N SER A 235 -1.15 0.07 -19.66
CA SER A 235 -2.25 -0.89 -19.66
C SER A 235 -3.28 -0.59 -18.57
N LEU A 236 -2.83 -0.29 -17.35
CA LEU A 236 -3.71 0.09 -16.23
C LEU A 236 -4.45 1.40 -16.49
N ASN A 237 -3.82 2.32 -17.23
CA ASN A 237 -4.39 3.62 -17.57
C ASN A 237 -5.36 3.57 -18.78
N ARG A 238 -5.56 2.42 -19.43
CA ARG A 238 -6.42 2.31 -20.64
C ARG A 238 -7.88 2.63 -20.37
N LEU A 239 -8.37 2.34 -19.16
CA LEU A 239 -9.77 2.51 -18.77
C LEU A 239 -9.88 3.49 -17.60
N PRO A 240 -10.08 4.78 -17.87
CA PRO A 240 -10.30 5.76 -16.83
C PRO A 240 -11.57 5.48 -16.03
N PHE A 241 -11.48 5.74 -14.73
CA PHE A 241 -12.59 5.67 -13.80
C PHE A 241 -13.33 7.02 -13.72
N PRO A 242 -14.63 6.99 -13.38
CA PRO A 242 -15.42 8.22 -13.24
C PRO A 242 -15.12 9.00 -11.95
N ARG A 243 -14.46 8.36 -10.98
CA ARG A 243 -14.17 8.92 -9.65
C ARG A 243 -12.80 8.45 -9.17
N ILE A 244 -12.26 9.15 -8.17
CA ILE A 244 -11.12 8.73 -7.34
C ILE A 244 -11.70 7.83 -6.24
N GLY A 245 -11.11 6.65 -6.05
CA GLY A 245 -11.60 5.63 -5.11
C GLY A 245 -10.90 4.29 -5.30
N SER A 246 -11.19 3.32 -4.46
CA SER A 246 -10.75 1.93 -4.65
C SER A 246 -11.89 1.06 -5.14
N LEU A 247 -11.53 0.05 -5.93
CA LEU A 247 -12.44 -1.03 -6.27
C LEU A 247 -12.74 -1.82 -5.00
N THR A 248 -13.97 -2.31 -4.86
CA THR A 248 -14.36 -3.23 -3.80
C THR A 248 -15.38 -4.22 -4.35
N ILE A 249 -15.61 -5.30 -3.59
CA ILE A 249 -16.54 -6.36 -3.95
C ILE A 249 -17.59 -6.53 -2.85
N ASP A 250 -18.86 -6.55 -3.24
CA ASP A 250 -19.97 -6.78 -2.31
C ASP A 250 -20.20 -8.28 -2.03
N ASP A 251 -21.08 -8.57 -1.07
CA ASP A 251 -21.45 -9.94 -0.68
C ASP A 251 -22.18 -10.73 -1.80
N ARG A 252 -22.62 -10.04 -2.86
CA ARG A 252 -23.22 -10.66 -4.05
C ARG A 252 -22.18 -10.94 -5.13
N GLY A 253 -20.93 -10.56 -4.91
CA GLY A 253 -19.81 -10.72 -5.85
C GLY A 253 -19.80 -9.66 -6.95
N VAL A 254 -20.45 -8.52 -6.76
CA VAL A 254 -20.44 -7.38 -7.69
C VAL A 254 -19.26 -6.49 -7.36
N ILE A 255 -18.50 -6.09 -8.38
CA ILE A 255 -17.35 -5.20 -8.24
C ILE A 255 -17.78 -3.80 -8.64
N ASP A 256 -17.53 -2.85 -7.74
CA ASP A 256 -17.83 -1.44 -7.95
C ASP A 256 -16.70 -0.55 -7.40
N LEU A 257 -16.61 0.67 -7.91
CA LEU A 257 -15.68 1.70 -7.43
C LEU A 257 -16.40 2.61 -6.41
N ILE A 258 -16.63 2.09 -5.21
CA ILE A 258 -17.36 2.78 -4.14
C ILE A 258 -16.57 2.92 -2.85
N ASN A 259 -15.38 2.32 -2.74
CA ASN A 259 -14.55 2.48 -1.55
C ASN A 259 -13.70 3.75 -1.65
N ARG A 260 -13.32 4.32 -0.51
CA ARG A 260 -12.31 5.38 -0.44
C ARG A 260 -11.02 4.98 -1.13
N PRO A 261 -10.21 5.93 -1.61
CA PRO A 261 -8.89 5.63 -2.19
C PRO A 261 -8.01 5.05 -1.08
N LEU A 262 -8.05 3.73 -0.93
CA LEU A 262 -7.43 3.02 0.17
C LEU A 262 -5.96 2.83 -0.13
N THR A 263 -5.13 3.73 0.40
CA THR A 263 -3.68 3.63 0.30
C THR A 263 -3.07 3.05 1.57
N CYS A 264 -1.83 2.59 1.46
CA CYS A 264 -1.06 2.08 2.59
C CYS A 264 -0.98 3.11 3.73
N GLU A 265 -0.80 4.38 3.39
CA GLU A 265 -0.65 5.49 4.34
C GLU A 265 -1.91 5.72 5.17
N LEU A 266 -3.09 5.72 4.54
CA LEU A 266 -4.35 5.86 5.28
C LEU A 266 -4.54 4.71 6.27
N GLN A 267 -4.22 3.48 5.85
CA GLN A 267 -4.29 2.32 6.72
C GLN A 267 -3.30 2.42 7.87
N GLN A 268 -2.09 2.91 7.61
CA GLN A 268 -1.07 3.09 8.62
C GLN A 268 -1.50 4.11 9.69
N LEU A 269 -2.12 5.23 9.29
CA LEU A 269 -2.67 6.20 10.24
C LEU A 269 -3.71 5.57 11.16
N GLU A 270 -4.69 4.86 10.62
CA GLU A 270 -5.72 4.19 11.43
C GLU A 270 -5.13 3.09 12.32
N ASN A 271 -4.13 2.37 11.82
CA ASN A 271 -3.40 1.43 12.62
C ASN A 271 -2.69 2.11 13.79
N LEU A 272 -2.17 3.34 13.61
CA LEU A 272 -1.60 4.18 14.68
C LEU A 272 -2.65 4.85 15.60
N ASP A 273 -3.92 4.47 15.49
CA ASP A 273 -5.06 5.10 16.18
C ASP A 273 -5.29 6.57 15.79
N ILE A 274 -4.84 6.97 14.58
CA ILE A 274 -5.01 8.31 14.04
C ILE A 274 -6.21 8.31 13.09
N PRO A 275 -7.29 9.05 13.38
CA PRO A 275 -8.45 9.10 12.50
C PRO A 275 -8.09 9.78 11.18
N THR A 276 -8.49 9.15 10.07
CA THR A 276 -8.36 9.74 8.73
C THR A 276 -9.51 10.71 8.42
N ASP A 277 -10.64 10.59 9.12
CA ASP A 277 -11.90 11.29 8.85
C ASP A 277 -12.42 11.11 7.41
N ILE A 278 -11.92 10.10 6.68
CA ILE A 278 -12.38 9.71 5.35
C ILE A 278 -13.25 8.45 5.50
N PRO A 279 -14.59 8.54 5.36
CA PRO A 279 -15.48 7.39 5.42
C PRO A 279 -15.12 6.32 4.37
N ARG A 280 -15.37 5.04 4.67
CA ARG A 280 -15.05 3.93 3.76
C ARG A 280 -15.76 4.03 2.41
N ASP A 281 -16.95 4.63 2.36
CA ASP A 281 -17.74 4.83 1.13
C ASP A 281 -17.49 6.18 0.42
N GLN A 282 -16.49 6.94 0.88
CA GLN A 282 -16.16 8.26 0.34
C GLN A 282 -15.32 8.17 -0.94
N THR A 283 -15.93 8.48 -2.09
CA THR A 283 -15.23 8.62 -3.37
C THR A 283 -15.28 10.06 -3.87
N TYR A 284 -14.32 10.48 -4.70
CA TYR A 284 -14.20 11.87 -5.13
C TYR A 284 -14.43 12.05 -6.63
N SER A 285 -15.20 13.07 -7.01
CA SER A 285 -15.38 13.47 -8.41
C SER A 285 -14.44 14.61 -8.85
N THR A 286 -13.68 15.17 -7.90
CA THR A 286 -12.71 16.24 -8.14
C THR A 286 -11.41 15.98 -7.39
N THR A 287 -10.31 16.47 -7.93
CA THR A 287 -8.98 16.37 -7.32
C THR A 287 -8.85 17.22 -6.05
N ASP A 288 -9.47 18.41 -5.99
CA ASP A 288 -9.27 19.36 -4.89
C ASP A 288 -9.80 18.85 -3.54
N THR A 289 -10.95 18.17 -3.58
CA THR A 289 -11.55 17.59 -2.36
C THR A 289 -10.68 16.45 -1.84
N TYR A 290 -10.21 15.59 -2.74
CA TYR A 290 -9.27 14.53 -2.39
C TYR A 290 -7.96 15.07 -1.79
N PHE A 291 -7.34 16.09 -2.38
CA PHE A 291 -6.10 16.67 -1.85
C PHE A 291 -6.31 17.40 -0.52
N SER A 292 -7.47 18.02 -0.32
CA SER A 292 -7.82 18.64 0.96
C SER A 292 -7.93 17.59 2.07
N ASP A 293 -8.54 16.45 1.78
CA ASP A 293 -8.68 15.36 2.76
C ASP A 293 -7.34 14.67 3.04
N LEU A 294 -6.47 14.51 2.04
CA LEU A 294 -5.09 14.05 2.29
C LEU A 294 -4.35 15.00 3.24
N LEU A 295 -4.43 16.32 3.01
CA LEU A 295 -3.81 17.32 3.91
C LEU A 295 -4.45 17.29 5.31
N ALA A 296 -5.76 17.03 5.42
CA ALA A 296 -6.43 16.84 6.71
C ALA A 296 -5.89 15.61 7.47
N CYS A 297 -5.58 14.51 6.76
CA CYS A 297 -4.89 13.36 7.37
C CYS A 297 -3.52 13.74 7.96
N HIS A 298 -2.75 14.60 7.27
CA HIS A 298 -1.49 15.12 7.81
C HIS A 298 -1.70 15.98 9.06
N ASP A 299 -2.77 16.78 9.11
CA ASP A 299 -3.10 17.52 10.31
C ASP A 299 -3.49 16.61 11.48
N ASN A 300 -4.23 15.54 11.19
CA ASN A 300 -4.60 14.55 12.20
C ASN A 300 -3.36 13.81 12.71
N ARG A 301 -2.37 13.50 11.86
CA ARG A 301 -1.07 13.01 12.33
C ARG A 301 -0.44 13.98 13.34
N MET A 302 -0.43 15.30 13.07
CA MET A 302 0.09 16.29 14.03
C MET A 302 -0.68 16.27 15.36
N ARG A 303 -2.02 16.15 15.31
CA ARG A 303 -2.87 16.16 16.50
C ARG A 303 -2.70 14.91 17.34
N TYR A 304 -2.83 13.73 16.74
CA TYR A 304 -3.00 12.48 17.48
C TYR A 304 -1.70 11.71 17.72
N MET A 305 -0.66 11.90 16.89
CA MET A 305 0.60 11.20 17.10
C MET A 305 1.36 11.80 18.30
N PRO A 306 1.67 11.04 19.37
CA PRO A 306 2.20 11.60 20.63
C PRO A 306 3.54 12.32 20.49
N ASN A 307 4.38 11.87 19.57
CA ASN A 307 5.73 12.39 19.32
C ASN A 307 5.83 13.20 18.01
N SER A 308 4.72 13.75 17.49
CA SER A 308 4.72 14.52 16.23
C SER A 308 5.52 15.82 16.26
N ILE A 309 5.70 16.43 17.44
CA ILE A 309 6.46 17.68 17.60
C ILE A 309 7.56 17.49 18.65
N HIS A 310 8.80 17.72 18.24
CA HIS A 310 9.99 17.51 19.04
C HIS A 310 10.29 18.66 20.00
N ASN A 311 10.02 19.89 19.56
CA ASN A 311 10.22 21.13 20.28
C ASN A 311 9.45 22.27 19.57
N THR A 312 9.48 23.48 20.12
CA THR A 312 8.74 24.62 19.57
C THR A 312 9.14 25.01 18.14
N SER A 313 10.43 24.96 17.79
CA SER A 313 10.91 25.30 16.44
C SER A 313 10.39 24.30 15.42
N ASP A 314 10.57 23.02 15.72
CA ASP A 314 10.07 21.92 14.90
C ASP A 314 8.55 22.00 14.69
N GLY A 315 7.78 22.29 15.75
CA GLY A 315 6.34 22.53 15.63
C GLY A 315 5.99 23.71 14.72
N GLN A 316 6.74 24.81 14.78
CA GLN A 316 6.51 25.95 13.89
C GLN A 316 6.84 25.59 12.43
N GLU A 317 7.93 24.87 12.19
CA GLU A 317 8.39 24.45 10.87
C GLU A 317 7.40 23.48 10.20
N GLN A 318 6.97 22.42 10.91
CA GLN A 318 6.03 21.43 10.37
C GLN A 318 4.65 22.04 10.11
N LEU A 319 4.11 22.86 11.02
CA LEU A 319 2.80 23.49 10.85
C LEU A 319 2.82 24.61 9.79
N SER A 320 3.95 25.31 9.64
CA SER A 320 4.20 26.23 8.53
C SER A 320 4.12 25.50 7.20
N ALA A 321 4.82 24.36 7.06
CA ALA A 321 4.79 23.54 5.85
C ALA A 321 3.38 23.11 5.48
N LEU A 322 2.59 22.56 6.43
CA LEU A 322 1.19 22.16 6.18
C LEU A 322 0.31 23.33 5.74
N THR A 323 0.47 24.49 6.40
CA THR A 323 -0.28 25.70 6.06
C THR A 323 0.01 26.15 4.63
N ILE A 324 1.28 26.15 4.23
CA ILE A 324 1.71 26.58 2.91
C ILE A 324 1.30 25.55 1.85
N MET A 325 1.45 24.26 2.11
CA MET A 325 1.04 23.19 1.19
C MET A 325 -0.43 23.31 0.78
N ARG A 326 -1.33 23.69 1.70
CA ARG A 326 -2.74 23.99 1.38
C ARG A 326 -2.91 25.17 0.41
N ALA A 327 -2.06 26.18 0.48
CA ALA A 327 -2.10 27.32 -0.43
C ALA A 327 -1.47 27.01 -1.80
N LEU A 328 -0.53 26.06 -1.85
CA LEU A 328 0.27 25.80 -3.05
C LEU A 328 -0.35 24.83 -4.06
N PHE A 329 -1.33 24.00 -3.68
CA PHE A 329 -1.87 22.99 -4.59
C PHE A 329 -2.32 23.52 -5.98
N PRO A 330 -2.88 24.75 -6.14
CA PRO A 330 -3.24 25.26 -7.46
C PRO A 330 -2.05 25.47 -8.40
N HIS A 331 -0.83 25.57 -7.89
CA HIS A 331 0.39 25.68 -8.69
C HIS A 331 0.85 24.34 -9.27
N PHE A 332 0.48 23.23 -8.62
CA PHE A 332 0.91 21.88 -8.98
C PHE A 332 -0.16 21.07 -9.71
N THR A 333 -1.34 21.65 -9.92
CA THR A 333 -2.50 20.99 -10.53
C THR A 333 -2.96 21.71 -11.78
N ASN A 334 -3.50 20.95 -12.73
CA ASN A 334 -4.10 21.48 -13.94
C ASN A 334 -5.62 21.50 -13.81
N ARG A 335 -6.21 22.69 -13.85
CA ARG A 335 -7.66 22.87 -13.77
C ARG A 335 -8.44 22.06 -14.82
N ASN A 336 -7.84 21.80 -15.99
CA ASN A 336 -8.48 21.00 -17.04
C ASN A 336 -8.52 19.50 -16.71
N LEU A 337 -7.73 19.03 -15.73
CA LEU A 337 -7.67 17.64 -15.27
C LEU A 337 -8.40 17.43 -13.93
N ARG A 338 -9.08 18.47 -13.43
CA ARG A 338 -9.78 18.48 -12.14
C ARG A 338 -10.81 17.35 -11.99
N HIS A 339 -11.47 16.99 -13.09
CA HIS A 339 -12.50 15.94 -13.15
C HIS A 339 -12.00 14.65 -13.79
N GLY A 340 -10.68 14.48 -13.90
CA GLY A 340 -10.03 13.32 -14.48
C GLY A 340 -9.23 13.62 -15.76
N PRO A 341 -8.73 12.57 -16.44
CA PRO A 341 -9.02 11.16 -16.18
C PRO A 341 -8.48 10.68 -14.82
N PHE A 342 -9.22 9.77 -14.19
CA PHE A 342 -8.77 9.04 -13.00
C PHE A 342 -8.35 7.64 -13.43
N VAL A 343 -7.16 7.19 -13.05
CA VAL A 343 -6.57 5.94 -13.57
C VAL A 343 -6.15 5.02 -12.42
N LEU A 344 -6.25 3.70 -12.65
CA LEU A 344 -5.84 2.72 -11.64
C LEU A 344 -4.32 2.80 -11.44
N THR A 345 -3.91 3.03 -10.20
CA THR A 345 -2.51 3.19 -9.80
C THR A 345 -2.16 2.13 -8.79
N LEU A 346 -1.07 1.39 -9.02
CA LEU A 346 -0.45 0.57 -7.99
C LEU A 346 0.39 1.48 -7.09
N THR A 347 -0.15 1.91 -5.95
CA THR A 347 0.50 2.94 -5.10
C THR A 347 1.69 2.41 -4.32
N ASP A 348 1.73 1.10 -4.06
CA ASP A 348 2.78 0.41 -3.28
C ASP A 348 3.64 -0.51 -4.17
N LEU A 349 3.94 -0.09 -5.40
CA LEU A 349 4.78 -0.87 -6.31
C LEU A 349 6.27 -0.62 -6.02
N HIS A 350 6.92 -1.55 -5.30
CA HIS A 350 8.36 -1.56 -5.04
C HIS A 350 9.06 -2.84 -5.52
N GLN A 351 10.39 -2.91 -5.43
CA GLN A 351 11.19 -3.99 -6.03
C GLN A 351 10.83 -5.38 -5.51
N SER A 352 10.35 -5.52 -4.28
CA SER A 352 9.93 -6.83 -3.74
C SER A 352 8.54 -7.27 -4.22
N ASN A 353 7.77 -6.37 -4.85
CA ASN A 353 6.46 -6.67 -5.42
C ASN A 353 6.54 -7.03 -6.92
N ILE A 354 7.75 -6.99 -7.49
CA ILE A 354 8.01 -7.25 -8.91
C ILE A 354 8.89 -8.50 -9.03
N PHE A 355 8.44 -9.49 -9.78
CA PHE A 355 9.24 -10.64 -10.20
C PHE A 355 9.76 -10.40 -11.61
N VAL A 356 11.02 -10.79 -11.82
CA VAL A 356 11.70 -10.62 -13.11
C VAL A 356 12.46 -11.85 -13.55
N ASP A 357 12.63 -12.01 -14.86
CA ASP A 357 13.53 -13.00 -15.45
C ASP A 357 15.01 -12.57 -15.36
N SER A 358 15.89 -13.39 -15.93
CA SER A 358 17.33 -13.13 -15.94
C SER A 358 17.76 -11.91 -16.74
N ASN A 359 16.87 -11.21 -17.45
CA ASN A 359 17.13 -9.98 -18.22
C ASN A 359 16.32 -8.79 -17.71
N TRP A 360 15.70 -8.91 -16.53
CA TRP A 360 14.82 -7.92 -15.92
C TRP A 360 13.51 -7.64 -16.68
N HIS A 361 13.03 -8.60 -17.48
CA HIS A 361 11.65 -8.57 -17.95
C HIS A 361 10.71 -8.97 -16.82
N ILE A 362 9.60 -8.22 -16.68
CA ILE A 362 8.65 -8.46 -15.59
C ILE A 362 7.83 -9.73 -15.87
N THR A 363 7.92 -10.70 -14.96
CA THR A 363 7.21 -11.99 -15.05
C THR A 363 5.97 -12.04 -14.16
N ALA A 364 5.92 -11.26 -13.07
CA ALA A 364 4.72 -11.10 -12.24
C ALA A 364 4.78 -9.83 -11.38
N ILE A 365 3.61 -9.27 -11.07
CA ILE A 365 3.41 -8.27 -10.01
C ILE A 365 2.50 -8.87 -8.94
N ILE A 366 2.90 -8.69 -7.68
CA ILE A 366 2.16 -9.15 -6.49
C ILE A 366 1.70 -7.97 -5.63
N ASP A 367 1.01 -8.26 -4.53
CA ASP A 367 0.59 -7.28 -3.50
C ASP A 367 -0.22 -6.10 -4.07
N LEU A 368 -1.41 -6.41 -4.60
CA LEU A 368 -2.30 -5.46 -5.30
C LEU A 368 -3.28 -4.71 -4.36
N GLU A 369 -3.06 -4.79 -3.06
CA GLU A 369 -4.02 -4.41 -2.02
C GLU A 369 -4.29 -2.91 -1.89
N TRP A 370 -3.30 -2.08 -2.24
CA TRP A 370 -3.39 -0.61 -2.15
C TRP A 370 -3.72 0.05 -3.48
N ALA A 371 -4.06 -0.73 -4.51
CA ALA A 371 -4.38 -0.17 -5.82
C ALA A 371 -5.68 0.65 -5.76
N CYS A 372 -5.62 1.87 -6.29
CA CYS A 372 -6.78 2.76 -6.33
C CYS A 372 -6.78 3.65 -7.58
N ALA A 373 -7.96 4.12 -7.97
CA ALA A 373 -8.13 5.10 -9.03
C ALA A 373 -7.70 6.48 -8.52
N ARG A 374 -6.72 7.10 -9.18
CA ARG A 374 -6.11 8.37 -8.78
C ARG A 374 -6.12 9.40 -9.91
N PRO A 375 -6.00 10.70 -9.62
CA PRO A 375 -5.77 11.71 -10.64
C PRO A 375 -4.56 11.36 -11.51
N ILE A 376 -4.70 11.52 -12.83
CA ILE A 376 -3.61 11.24 -13.76
C ILE A 376 -2.33 12.03 -13.45
N GLU A 377 -2.46 13.21 -12.83
CA GLU A 377 -1.33 14.05 -12.43
C GLU A 377 -0.47 13.44 -11.32
N MET A 378 -1.00 12.47 -10.57
CA MET A 378 -0.26 11.74 -9.52
C MET A 378 0.52 10.54 -10.07
N GLN A 379 0.37 10.21 -11.35
CA GLN A 379 1.20 9.19 -11.99
C GLN A 379 2.64 9.68 -12.10
N ARG A 380 3.57 8.86 -11.63
CA ARG A 380 5.00 9.20 -11.57
C ARG A 380 5.87 7.96 -11.77
N PRO A 381 7.11 8.12 -12.25
CA PRO A 381 8.11 7.06 -12.19
C PRO A 381 8.31 6.59 -10.75
N PRO A 382 8.71 5.33 -10.54
CA PRO A 382 9.00 4.84 -9.19
C PRO A 382 10.06 5.70 -8.50
N TYR A 383 9.93 5.93 -7.19
CA TYR A 383 10.91 6.73 -6.47
C TYR A 383 12.21 5.96 -6.19
N TRP A 384 12.12 4.62 -6.16
CA TRP A 384 13.21 3.73 -5.76
C TRP A 384 14.19 3.39 -6.88
N LEU A 385 14.12 4.06 -8.04
CA LEU A 385 14.99 3.83 -9.21
C LEU A 385 16.50 3.96 -8.91
N THR A 386 16.87 4.60 -7.80
CA THR A 386 18.27 4.74 -7.35
C THR A 386 18.54 4.17 -5.96
N SER A 387 17.56 3.50 -5.34
CA SER A 387 17.62 3.01 -3.95
C SER A 387 17.74 4.09 -2.86
N CYS A 388 17.54 5.35 -3.23
CA CYS A 388 17.46 6.44 -2.25
C CYS A 388 16.01 6.62 -1.77
N SER A 389 15.83 6.99 -0.50
CA SER A 389 14.52 7.35 0.04
C SER A 389 14.05 8.67 -0.57
N LEU A 390 12.73 8.85 -0.66
CA LEU A 390 12.15 10.05 -1.30
C LEU A 390 12.63 11.36 -0.67
N ASP A 391 12.75 11.38 0.65
CA ASP A 391 13.20 12.51 1.46
C ASP A 391 14.72 12.69 1.49
N GLY A 392 15.48 11.67 1.06
CA GLY A 392 16.93 11.73 0.88
C GLY A 392 17.39 12.11 -0.53
N LEU A 393 16.46 12.40 -1.46
CA LEU A 393 16.80 12.76 -2.83
C LEU A 393 17.30 14.21 -2.94
N ASP A 394 18.49 14.51 -2.41
CA ASP A 394 19.16 15.79 -2.57
C ASP A 394 20.53 15.66 -3.27
N GLY A 395 21.19 16.79 -3.54
CA GLY A 395 22.58 16.80 -4.02
C GLY A 395 22.89 15.84 -5.18
N GLU A 396 23.83 14.93 -4.96
CA GLU A 396 24.25 13.91 -5.94
C GLU A 396 23.19 12.83 -6.17
N ASP A 397 22.42 12.46 -5.14
CA ASP A 397 21.35 11.46 -5.25
C ASP A 397 20.19 11.97 -6.10
N LEU A 398 19.87 13.26 -6.01
CA LEU A 398 18.91 13.91 -6.90
C LEU A 398 19.38 13.92 -8.35
N VAL A 399 20.69 14.11 -8.60
CA VAL A 399 21.26 14.05 -9.95
C VAL A 399 21.16 12.62 -10.49
N ALA A 400 21.53 11.62 -9.70
CA ALA A 400 21.40 10.22 -10.07
C ALA A 400 19.95 9.85 -10.37
N TYR A 401 19.01 10.28 -9.53
CA TYR A 401 17.59 10.04 -9.74
C TYR A 401 17.05 10.76 -10.97
N SER A 402 17.46 12.01 -11.21
CA SER A 402 17.06 12.77 -12.40
C SER A 402 17.51 12.10 -13.71
N ASN A 403 18.69 11.46 -13.70
CA ASN A 403 19.17 10.68 -14.84
C ASN A 403 18.32 9.42 -15.05
N ALA A 404 18.07 8.64 -14.00
CA ALA A 404 17.22 7.44 -14.08
C ALA A 404 15.77 7.76 -14.45
N HIS A 405 15.23 8.86 -13.91
CA HIS A 405 13.93 9.42 -14.27
C HIS A 405 13.88 9.76 -15.76
N SER A 406 14.90 10.42 -16.30
CA SER A 406 14.95 10.80 -17.72
C SER A 406 14.94 9.57 -18.63
N GLU A 407 15.74 8.56 -18.31
CA GLU A 407 15.77 7.27 -19.01
C GLU A 407 14.41 6.55 -18.95
N PHE A 408 13.78 6.51 -17.77
CA PHE A 408 12.42 5.97 -17.62
C PHE A 408 11.43 6.72 -18.51
N MET A 409 11.47 8.05 -18.50
CA MET A 409 10.57 8.87 -19.31
C MET A 409 10.77 8.67 -20.82
N GLU A 410 11.99 8.41 -21.27
CA GLU A 410 12.27 8.03 -22.67
C GLU A 410 11.66 6.66 -23.01
N ALA A 411 11.84 5.66 -22.16
CA ALA A 411 11.22 4.35 -22.32
C ALA A 411 9.68 4.45 -22.34
N PHE A 412 9.12 5.23 -21.43
CA PHE A 412 7.69 5.47 -21.30
C PHE A 412 7.12 6.14 -22.55
N GLU A 413 7.78 7.17 -23.06
CA GLU A 413 7.35 7.88 -24.26
C GLU A 413 7.39 6.98 -25.51
N MET A 414 8.38 6.09 -25.62
CA MET A 414 8.46 5.11 -26.71
C MET A 414 7.30 4.11 -26.67
N GLU A 415 6.99 3.57 -25.49
CA GLU A 415 5.89 2.62 -25.32
C GLU A 415 4.51 3.31 -25.48
N GLU A 416 4.37 4.56 -25.03
CA GLU A 416 3.15 5.34 -25.27
C GLU A 416 2.90 5.57 -26.76
N ARG A 417 3.94 5.95 -27.52
CA ARG A 417 3.83 6.15 -28.96
C ARG A 417 3.48 4.87 -29.71
N SER A 418 3.91 3.71 -29.22
CA SER A 418 3.65 2.42 -29.86
C SER A 418 2.18 1.99 -29.74
N LEU A 419 1.50 2.39 -28.65
CA LEU A 419 0.07 2.12 -28.42
C LEU A 419 -0.88 3.03 -29.22
N GLY A 420 -0.35 4.10 -29.84
CA GLY A 420 -1.12 5.08 -30.61
C GLY A 420 -1.42 6.36 -29.82
N LYS A 421 -2.03 7.36 -30.49
CA LYS A 421 -2.32 8.67 -29.86
C LYS A 421 -3.61 8.60 -29.05
N GLY A 422 -3.50 8.69 -27.72
CA GLY A 422 -4.63 9.09 -26.86
C GLY A 422 -4.87 10.61 -26.91
N ASP A 423 -6.05 11.05 -26.45
CA ASP A 423 -6.42 12.47 -26.41
C ASP A 423 -5.52 13.28 -25.46
N ILE A 424 -4.98 12.64 -24.43
CA ILE A 424 -4.05 13.22 -23.46
C ILE A 424 -2.79 12.35 -23.43
N PRO A 425 -1.66 12.81 -23.98
CA PRO A 425 -0.39 12.11 -23.81
C PRO A 425 0.01 12.12 -22.34
N TYR A 426 0.07 10.95 -21.70
CA TYR A 426 0.48 10.74 -20.31
C TYR A 426 1.93 11.18 -20.09
N THR A 427 2.81 10.93 -21.06
CA THR A 427 4.19 11.44 -21.02
C THR A 427 4.23 12.95 -20.82
N ARG A 428 3.34 13.69 -21.50
CA ARG A 428 3.26 15.16 -21.37
C ARG A 428 2.82 15.58 -19.97
N VAL A 429 1.89 14.85 -19.35
CA VAL A 429 1.44 15.11 -17.97
C VAL A 429 2.60 14.90 -17.00
N MET A 430 3.27 13.75 -17.07
CA MET A 430 4.41 13.42 -16.20
C MET A 430 5.58 14.42 -16.36
N ARG A 431 5.98 14.74 -17.61
CA ARG A 431 7.06 15.72 -17.86
C ARG A 431 6.72 17.10 -17.30
N LYS A 432 5.49 17.57 -17.54
CA LYS A 432 5.03 18.85 -16.98
C LYS A 432 5.02 18.81 -15.44
N GLY A 433 4.57 17.70 -14.86
CA GLY A 433 4.57 17.49 -13.41
C GLY A 433 5.98 17.54 -12.81
N TRP A 434 6.98 17.00 -13.51
CA TRP A 434 8.38 17.13 -13.12
C TRP A 434 8.89 18.58 -13.20
N GLU A 435 8.64 19.27 -14.32
CA GLU A 435 9.08 20.66 -14.57
C GLU A 435 8.57 21.62 -13.48
N ILE A 436 7.27 21.57 -13.18
CA ILE A 436 6.65 22.48 -12.21
C ILE A 436 6.89 22.05 -10.76
N GLY A 437 7.39 20.83 -10.53
CA GLY A 437 7.61 20.28 -9.19
C GLY A 437 6.41 19.55 -8.57
N ALA A 438 5.38 19.25 -9.35
CA ALA A 438 4.21 18.49 -8.90
C ALA A 438 4.57 17.06 -8.46
N TYR A 439 5.62 16.47 -9.03
CA TYR A 439 6.18 15.19 -8.55
C TYR A 439 6.43 15.25 -7.03
N TRP A 440 7.11 16.28 -6.56
CA TRP A 440 7.46 16.46 -5.15
C TRP A 440 6.24 16.78 -4.30
N PHE A 441 5.33 17.62 -4.80
CA PHE A 441 4.08 17.94 -4.10
C PHE A 441 3.22 16.69 -3.86
N PHE A 442 2.97 15.89 -4.89
CA PHE A 442 2.21 14.65 -4.73
C PHE A 442 2.97 13.58 -3.96
N SER A 443 4.31 13.58 -3.97
CA SER A 443 5.12 12.69 -3.10
C SER A 443 4.99 13.08 -1.63
N ALA A 444 4.93 14.38 -1.33
CA ALA A 444 4.69 14.87 0.02
C ALA A 444 3.29 14.52 0.52
N LEU A 445 2.27 14.60 -0.34
CA LEU A 445 0.91 14.17 0.03
C LEU A 445 0.84 12.67 0.37
N ASP A 446 1.59 11.85 -0.36
CA ASP A 446 1.66 10.39 -0.19
C ASP A 446 2.67 9.94 0.86
N CYS A 447 3.34 10.86 1.57
CA CYS A 447 4.39 10.52 2.53
C CYS A 447 4.21 11.34 3.81
N PRO A 448 3.33 10.89 4.74
CA PRO A 448 3.09 11.57 6.02
C PRO A 448 4.35 11.92 6.81
N ASP A 449 5.33 11.03 6.83
CA ASP A 449 6.57 11.24 7.57
C ASP A 449 7.58 12.10 6.80
N GLY A 450 7.52 12.11 5.47
CA GLY A 450 8.46 12.84 4.60
C GLY A 450 7.98 14.22 4.14
N LEU A 451 6.72 14.62 4.41
CA LEU A 451 6.13 15.85 3.87
C LEU A 451 6.99 17.08 4.19
N TYR A 452 7.46 17.21 5.43
CA TYR A 452 8.25 18.36 5.85
C TYR A 452 9.57 18.45 5.07
N ASN A 453 10.32 17.34 5.00
CA ASN A 453 11.60 17.28 4.29
C ASN A 453 11.41 17.56 2.79
N LEU A 454 10.41 16.95 2.16
CA LEU A 454 10.08 17.19 0.75
C LEU A 454 9.66 18.64 0.50
N TYR A 455 8.89 19.23 1.42
CA TYR A 455 8.53 20.63 1.36
C TYR A 455 9.76 21.52 1.41
N LEU A 456 10.63 21.33 2.41
CA LEU A 456 11.81 22.14 2.64
C LEU A 456 12.81 22.05 1.47
N THR A 457 13.07 20.83 0.98
CA THR A 457 14.12 20.56 -0.01
C THR A 457 13.67 20.84 -1.44
N HIS A 458 12.41 20.54 -1.80
CA HIS A 458 12.00 20.53 -3.22
C HIS A 458 10.87 21.49 -3.58
N ILE A 459 10.04 21.90 -2.62
CA ILE A 459 8.85 22.71 -2.87
C ILE A 459 9.13 24.17 -2.53
N ARG A 460 9.54 24.47 -1.28
CA ARG A 460 9.82 25.83 -0.80
C ARG A 460 10.82 26.59 -1.68
N PRO A 461 11.97 26.02 -2.11
CA PRO A 461 12.98 26.75 -2.90
C PRO A 461 12.47 27.22 -4.27
N ARG A 462 11.34 26.70 -4.75
CA ARG A 462 10.71 27.15 -6.00
C ARG A 462 9.98 28.48 -5.88
N PHE A 463 9.66 28.89 -4.66
CA PHE A 463 8.92 30.13 -4.38
C PHE A 463 9.79 31.16 -3.66
N THR A 464 10.52 30.73 -2.62
CA THR A 464 11.33 31.61 -1.78
C THR A 464 12.57 30.88 -1.29
N LYS A 465 13.74 31.53 -1.31
CA LYS A 465 14.95 30.96 -0.71
C LYS A 465 14.92 31.05 0.81
N TYR A 466 15.64 30.16 1.48
CA TYR A 466 15.68 30.12 2.95
C TYR A 466 16.21 31.44 3.52
N GLU A 467 17.27 31.99 2.91
CA GLU A 467 17.91 33.25 3.32
C GLU A 467 17.01 34.47 3.13
N GLU A 468 16.02 34.38 2.24
CA GLU A 468 15.09 35.45 1.91
C GLU A 468 13.85 35.46 2.80
N ALA A 469 13.51 34.32 3.44
CA ALA A 469 12.27 34.16 4.17
C ALA A 469 12.24 34.90 5.53
N GLY A 470 13.38 35.30 6.07
CA GLY A 470 13.47 35.94 7.39
C GLY A 470 13.21 34.96 8.54
N GLY A 471 13.89 35.17 9.68
CA GLY A 471 13.91 34.21 10.80
C GLY A 471 12.57 33.99 11.51
N ASP A 472 11.54 34.77 11.20
CA ASP A 472 10.20 34.67 11.78
C ASP A 472 9.18 33.97 10.86
N PHE A 473 9.58 33.55 9.65
CA PHE A 473 8.67 33.02 8.65
C PHE A 473 7.80 31.87 9.17
N ASP A 474 8.45 30.83 9.70
CA ASP A 474 7.75 29.62 10.13
C ASP A 474 6.86 29.88 11.35
N ARG A 475 7.28 30.79 12.24
CA ARG A 475 6.45 31.28 13.35
C ARG A 475 5.20 32.02 12.87
N ILE A 476 5.33 32.87 11.85
CA ILE A 476 4.19 33.62 11.30
C ILE A 476 3.25 32.69 10.55
N MET A 477 3.79 31.81 9.70
CA MET A 477 2.98 30.92 8.86
C MET A 477 2.28 29.83 9.67
N SER A 478 2.93 29.26 10.68
CA SER A 478 2.29 28.28 11.58
C SER A 478 1.11 28.88 12.36
N ALA A 479 1.10 30.19 12.65
CA ALA A 479 -0.02 30.85 13.30
C ALA A 479 -1.31 30.87 12.46
N TYR A 480 -1.22 30.59 11.15
CA TYR A 480 -2.38 30.41 10.26
C TYR A 480 -2.87 28.95 10.18
N TRP A 481 -2.17 28.00 10.82
CA TRP A 481 -2.61 26.60 10.86
C TRP A 481 -3.88 26.44 11.72
N SER A 482 -3.90 27.07 12.90
CA SER A 482 -5.05 27.14 13.80
C SER A 482 -4.99 28.41 14.67
N THR A 483 -6.12 28.83 15.24
CA THR A 483 -6.19 30.00 16.12
C THR A 483 -5.43 29.83 17.45
N ASP A 484 -5.12 28.58 17.82
CA ASP A 484 -4.48 28.16 19.07
C ASP A 484 -3.14 27.44 18.82
N THR A 485 -2.47 27.71 17.69
CA THR A 485 -1.21 27.04 17.32
C THR A 485 -0.16 27.05 18.43
N THR A 486 -0.01 28.15 19.18
CA THR A 486 1.03 28.26 20.21
C THR A 486 0.75 27.33 21.39
N GLU A 487 -0.50 27.30 21.85
CA GLU A 487 -0.98 26.41 22.90
C GLU A 487 -0.90 24.94 22.46
N PHE A 488 -1.26 24.66 21.20
CA PHE A 488 -1.15 23.34 20.60
C PHE A 488 0.29 22.84 20.59
N ILE A 489 1.26 23.61 20.07
CA ILE A 489 2.68 23.23 20.06
C ILE A 489 3.16 22.96 21.50
N ALA A 490 2.82 23.83 22.45
CA ALA A 490 3.22 23.65 23.84
C ALA A 490 2.61 22.37 24.46
N ALA A 491 1.39 21.98 24.07
CA ALA A 491 0.78 20.72 24.48
C ALA A 491 1.51 19.51 23.89
N LYS A 492 1.79 19.52 22.59
CA LYS A 492 2.50 18.42 21.91
C LYS A 492 3.91 18.20 22.45
N VAL A 493 4.62 19.26 22.83
CA VAL A 493 5.94 19.11 23.48
C VAL A 493 5.82 18.37 24.83
N ARG A 494 4.77 18.63 25.62
CA ARG A 494 4.52 17.88 26.87
C ARG A 494 4.15 16.43 26.60
N GLU A 495 3.28 16.17 25.63
CA GLU A 495 2.91 14.81 25.23
C GLU A 495 4.13 13.99 24.77
N LYS A 496 5.06 14.61 24.05
CA LYS A 496 6.31 13.95 23.69
C LYS A 496 7.17 13.59 24.91
N GLU A 497 7.23 14.45 25.92
CA GLU A 497 7.95 14.14 27.17
C GLU A 497 7.31 12.95 27.91
N GLU A 498 5.98 12.89 27.94
CA GLU A 498 5.22 11.76 28.49
C GLU A 498 5.49 10.47 27.70
N TYR A 499 5.40 10.53 26.36
CA TYR A 499 5.72 9.41 25.47
C TYR A 499 7.16 8.92 25.67
N SER A 500 8.12 9.84 25.76
CA SER A 500 9.53 9.51 26.03
C SER A 500 9.70 8.84 27.39
N SER A 501 8.89 9.21 28.39
CA SER A 501 8.89 8.59 29.71
C SER A 501 8.32 7.18 29.68
N GLN A 502 7.23 6.95 28.92
CA GLN A 502 6.66 5.62 28.69
C GLN A 502 7.66 4.69 27.99
N LEU A 503 8.38 5.18 26.97
CA LEU A 503 9.47 4.42 26.34
C LEU A 503 10.52 4.00 27.37
N ARG A 504 11.03 4.94 28.18
CA ARG A 504 12.03 4.61 29.23
C ARG A 504 11.50 3.56 30.22
N GLN A 505 10.24 3.64 30.62
CA GLN A 505 9.62 2.64 31.50
C GLN A 505 9.55 1.27 30.83
N ARG A 506 9.13 1.21 29.56
CA ARG A 506 9.02 -0.04 28.79
C ARG A 506 10.37 -0.75 28.62
N PHE A 507 11.44 0.00 28.44
CA PHE A 507 12.81 -0.55 28.37
C PHE A 507 13.36 -0.95 29.75
N THR A 508 12.88 -0.37 30.85
CA THR A 508 13.30 -0.73 32.21
C THR A 508 12.60 -2.00 32.69
N ALA A 509 11.29 -2.12 32.43
CA ALA A 509 10.48 -3.28 32.84
C ALA A 509 11.04 -4.62 32.31
N ASP A 510 11.47 -4.66 31.04
CA ASP A 510 12.04 -5.90 30.47
C ASP A 510 13.42 -6.23 31.03
N VAL A 511 14.21 -5.23 31.44
CA VAL A 511 15.49 -5.49 32.12
C VAL A 511 15.22 -6.18 33.47
N ASP A 512 14.19 -5.76 34.18
CA ASP A 512 13.79 -6.35 35.45
C ASP A 512 13.17 -7.76 35.25
N GLU A 513 12.40 -8.00 34.19
CA GLU A 513 11.89 -9.34 33.83
C GLU A 513 13.02 -10.31 33.47
N VAL A 514 14.01 -9.85 32.70
CA VAL A 514 15.20 -10.65 32.34
C VAL A 514 16.08 -10.94 33.58
N MET A 515 16.19 -10.00 34.52
CA MET A 515 16.96 -10.20 35.76
C MET A 515 16.23 -11.03 36.82
N SER A 516 14.89 -11.05 36.83
CA SER A 516 14.08 -11.79 37.79
C SER A 516 13.84 -13.27 37.42
N GLY A 517 14.23 -13.69 36.21
CA GLY A 517 14.22 -15.10 35.81
C GLY A 517 12.82 -15.68 35.55
N THR A 518 11.82 -14.83 35.38
CA THR A 518 10.43 -15.23 35.05
C THR A 518 10.20 -15.20 33.54
N SER A 519 10.84 -16.13 32.82
CA SER A 519 10.41 -16.52 31.47
C SER A 519 9.74 -17.89 31.54
N VAL A 520 8.44 -17.93 31.23
CA VAL A 520 7.63 -19.16 31.09
C VAL A 520 7.73 -19.67 29.66
#